data_AF-A0A7C2ALQ8-F1
#
_entry.id   AF-A0A7C2ALQ8-F1
#
_cell.length_a   1.000
_cell.length_b   1.000
_cell.length_c   1.000
_cell.angle_alpha   90.00
_cell.angle_beta   90.00
_cell.angle_gamma   90.00
#
_symmetry.space_group_name_H-M   'P 1'
#
loop_
_entity.id
_entity.type
_entity.pdbx_description
1 polymer ?
#
loop_
_entity_poly.entity_id
_entity_poly.type
_entity_poly.pdbx_seq_one_letter_code
_entity_poly.pdbx_strand_id
1 'polypeptide(L)'
;ACSHGILAISIELYKKGASTSSVIAFLLASPWANLPITILLFGFFGVKAVFIVLSALVIAMVTGLIYQVLERKGMIECNHCTMGEDKAVLTNFSIIADVKKRFRNYKFTAKNNIEVIKGVFKGSWSLSKMVMWWLLIGMLMASFARAYIPEHLFMTYMGPTFLGLLVTLFFATIIEVCSEGSSPLAFEIFRQTGAFGNSFIFLMAGVATDYTEIGLIGSNIGKKAALWLPVITVPQILILGYLFNNLL
;
A
#
# COMPACT_ATOMS: atom_id res chain seq x y z
N ALA A 1 2.20 7.65 3.23
CA ALA A 1 2.45 8.42 2.00
C ALA A 1 1.44 7.90 1.02
N CYS A 2 0.69 8.76 0.33
CA CYS A 2 -0.24 8.29 -0.68
C CYS A 2 0.51 7.42 -1.70
N SER A 3 -0.19 6.45 -2.28
CA SER A 3 0.35 5.47 -3.24
C SER A 3 1.24 6.14 -4.31
N HIS A 4 0.85 7.35 -4.74
CA HIS A 4 1.56 8.17 -5.71
C HIS A 4 2.97 8.62 -5.27
N GLY A 5 3.17 8.94 -3.98
CA GLY A 5 4.49 9.32 -3.45
C GLY A 5 5.44 8.13 -3.37
N ILE A 6 4.89 6.95 -3.06
CA ILE A 6 5.63 5.68 -3.02
C ILE A 6 5.99 5.23 -4.42
N LEU A 7 5.08 5.40 -5.38
CA LEU A 7 5.31 5.06 -6.78
C LEU A 7 6.53 5.81 -7.36
N ALA A 8 6.65 7.11 -7.08
CA ALA A 8 7.83 7.88 -7.49
C ALA A 8 9.13 7.33 -6.90
N ILE A 9 9.12 6.98 -5.61
CA ILE A 9 10.29 6.36 -4.94
C ILE A 9 10.61 5.00 -5.57
N SER A 10 9.59 4.20 -5.86
CA SER A 10 9.71 2.88 -6.48
C SER A 10 10.34 2.96 -7.87
N ILE A 11 9.95 3.94 -8.68
CA ILE A 11 10.53 4.21 -9.99
C ILE A 11 12.00 4.65 -9.86
N GLU A 12 12.33 5.50 -8.89
CA GLU A 12 13.72 5.90 -8.65
C GLU A 12 14.59 4.73 -8.16
N LEU A 13 14.04 3.81 -7.35
CA LEU A 13 14.71 2.56 -6.98
C LEU A 13 14.99 1.69 -8.21
N TYR A 14 14.00 1.56 -9.11
CA TYR A 14 14.17 0.83 -10.37
C TYR A 14 15.27 1.46 -11.24
N LYS A 15 15.25 2.78 -11.44
CA LYS A 15 16.30 3.51 -12.21
C LYS A 15 17.70 3.35 -11.61
N LYS A 16 17.81 3.17 -10.29
CA LYS A 16 19.09 2.90 -9.61
C LYS A 16 19.56 1.44 -9.71
N GLY A 17 18.73 0.57 -10.31
CA GLY A 17 19.05 -0.81 -10.62
C GLY A 17 18.49 -1.84 -9.64
N ALA A 18 17.44 -1.49 -8.88
CA ALA A 18 16.66 -2.50 -8.16
C ALA A 18 15.90 -3.40 -9.16
N SER A 19 15.76 -4.69 -8.85
CA SER A 19 14.98 -5.63 -9.67
C SER A 19 13.50 -5.24 -9.69
N THR A 20 12.79 -5.60 -10.76
CA THR A 20 11.34 -5.37 -10.87
C THR A 20 10.60 -6.05 -9.73
N SER A 21 10.99 -7.28 -9.36
CA SER A 21 10.46 -8.02 -8.22
C SER A 21 10.56 -7.26 -6.89
N SER A 22 11.72 -6.66 -6.59
CA SER A 22 11.95 -5.87 -5.37
C SER A 22 11.12 -4.59 -5.36
N VAL A 23 11.04 -3.93 -6.52
CA VAL A 23 10.31 -2.67 -6.69
C VAL A 23 8.80 -2.89 -6.51
N ILE A 24 8.24 -3.95 -7.11
CA ILE A 24 6.82 -4.28 -6.98
C ILE A 24 6.49 -4.71 -5.54
N ALA A 25 7.33 -5.52 -4.91
CA ALA A 25 7.14 -5.89 -3.50
C ALA A 25 7.16 -4.66 -2.59
N PHE A 26 8.09 -3.72 -2.81
CA PHE A 26 8.14 -2.46 -2.06
C PHE A 26 6.92 -1.58 -2.31
N LEU A 27 6.50 -1.43 -3.57
CA LEU A 27 5.31 -0.66 -3.95
C LEU A 27 4.05 -1.18 -3.27
N LEU A 28 3.86 -2.50 -3.23
CA LEU A 28 2.70 -3.13 -2.59
C LEU A 28 2.76 -3.05 -1.06
N ALA A 29 3.93 -3.21 -0.44
CA ALA A 29 4.06 -3.26 1.02
C ALA A 29 4.01 -1.89 1.69
N SER A 30 4.64 -0.89 1.07
CA SER A 30 4.95 0.39 1.72
C SER A 30 3.74 1.27 2.05
N PRO A 31 2.61 1.27 1.33
CA PRO A 31 1.43 2.03 1.74
C PRO A 31 0.93 1.56 3.11
N TRP A 32 0.94 0.24 3.35
CA TRP A 32 0.40 -0.41 4.54
C TRP A 32 1.37 -0.43 5.73
N ALA A 33 2.68 -0.38 5.45
CA ALA A 33 3.73 -0.29 6.46
C ALA A 33 3.99 1.15 6.93
N ASN A 34 3.17 2.12 6.51
CA ASN A 34 3.33 3.52 6.87
C ASN A 34 2.62 3.85 8.19
N LEU A 35 3.36 4.45 9.14
CA LEU A 35 2.86 4.74 10.50
C LEU A 35 1.52 5.50 10.54
N PRO A 36 1.28 6.56 9.75
CA PRO A 36 -0.03 7.21 9.65
C PRO A 36 -1.20 6.29 9.26
N ILE A 37 -1.02 5.42 8.26
CA ILE A 37 -2.12 4.51 7.85
C ILE A 37 -2.36 3.47 8.93
N THR A 38 -1.28 2.98 9.56
CA THR A 38 -1.39 2.00 10.64
C THR A 38 -2.19 2.60 11.78
N ILE A 39 -1.82 3.79 12.27
CA ILE A 39 -2.57 4.46 13.36
C ILE A 39 -4.04 4.63 12.98
N LEU A 40 -4.32 5.02 11.73
CA LEU A 40 -5.67 5.25 11.27
C LEU A 40 -6.50 3.97 11.15
N LEU A 41 -5.92 2.90 10.60
CA LEU A 41 -6.58 1.59 10.52
C LEU A 41 -6.87 1.03 11.91
N PHE A 42 -5.94 1.16 12.86
CA PHE A 42 -6.18 0.80 14.25
C PHE A 42 -7.26 1.68 14.90
N GLY A 43 -7.36 2.96 14.53
CA GLY A 43 -8.43 3.84 14.97
C GLY A 43 -9.82 3.43 14.48
N PHE A 44 -9.93 2.93 13.24
CA PHE A 44 -11.20 2.50 12.65
C PHE A 44 -11.55 1.04 12.95
N PHE A 45 -10.65 0.11 12.67
CA PHE A 45 -10.90 -1.33 12.77
C PHE A 45 -10.42 -1.97 14.09
N GLY A 46 -9.79 -1.19 14.97
CA GLY A 46 -9.24 -1.69 16.23
C GLY A 46 -8.15 -2.75 16.00
N VAL A 47 -8.19 -3.83 16.79
CA VAL A 47 -7.23 -4.95 16.68
C VAL A 47 -7.33 -5.66 15.32
N LYS A 48 -8.50 -5.62 14.65
CA LYS A 48 -8.67 -6.24 13.33
C LYS A 48 -7.75 -5.61 12.25
N ALA A 49 -7.27 -4.38 12.46
CA ALA A 49 -6.30 -3.71 11.59
C ALA A 49 -5.00 -4.51 11.39
N VAL A 50 -4.59 -5.31 12.38
CA VAL A 50 -3.41 -6.18 12.29
C VAL A 50 -3.55 -7.16 11.12
N PHE A 51 -4.74 -7.73 10.92
CA PHE A 51 -4.98 -8.67 9.84
C PHE A 51 -4.86 -8.01 8.46
N ILE A 52 -5.29 -6.75 8.33
CA ILE A 52 -5.15 -5.97 7.09
C ILE A 52 -3.66 -5.78 6.76
N VAL A 53 -2.88 -5.28 7.74
CA VAL A 53 -1.46 -4.98 7.54
C VAL A 53 -0.66 -6.26 7.26
N LEU A 54 -0.85 -7.31 8.05
CA LEU A 54 -0.14 -8.58 7.83
C LEU A 54 -0.50 -9.20 6.48
N SER A 55 -1.76 -9.18 6.09
CA SER A 55 -2.20 -9.72 4.79
C SER A 55 -1.61 -8.93 3.63
N ALA A 56 -1.53 -7.61 3.75
CA ALA A 56 -0.89 -6.77 2.74
C ALA A 56 0.60 -7.10 2.57
N LEU A 57 1.32 -7.31 3.69
CA LEU A 57 2.73 -7.72 3.66
C LEU A 57 2.90 -9.11 3.05
N VAL A 58 2.00 -10.05 3.36
CA VAL A 58 2.00 -11.39 2.75
C VAL A 58 1.75 -11.29 1.25
N ILE A 59 0.75 -10.53 0.79
CA ILE A 59 0.48 -10.31 -0.64
C ILE A 59 1.70 -9.71 -1.33
N ALA A 60 2.32 -8.69 -0.73
CA ALA A 60 3.49 -8.04 -1.29
C ALA A 60 4.69 -9.01 -1.40
N MET A 61 4.92 -9.82 -0.37
CA MET A 61 5.99 -10.83 -0.35
C MET A 61 5.74 -11.93 -1.39
N VAL A 62 4.54 -12.51 -1.41
CA VAL A 62 4.17 -13.57 -2.37
C VAL A 62 4.23 -13.03 -3.79
N THR A 63 3.69 -11.83 -4.04
CA THR A 63 3.76 -11.18 -5.37
C THR A 63 5.21 -10.92 -5.78
N GLY A 64 6.05 -10.40 -4.88
CA GLY A 64 7.48 -10.21 -5.15
C GLY A 64 8.20 -11.51 -5.55
N LEU A 65 7.93 -12.61 -4.85
CA LEU A 65 8.48 -13.93 -5.18
C LEU A 65 7.96 -14.45 -6.53
N ILE A 66 6.68 -14.27 -6.83
CA ILE A 66 6.11 -14.63 -8.14
C ILE A 66 6.81 -13.82 -9.24
N TYR A 67 6.96 -12.50 -9.07
CA TYR A 67 7.67 -11.65 -10.01
C TYR A 67 9.13 -12.11 -10.21
N GLN A 68 9.81 -12.53 -9.14
CA GLN A 68 11.17 -13.07 -9.24
C GLN A 68 11.23 -14.33 -10.12
N VAL A 69 10.22 -15.21 -10.03
CA VAL A 69 10.11 -16.38 -10.91
C VAL A 69 9.80 -15.97 -12.37
N LEU A 70 8.92 -14.98 -12.57
CA LEU A 70 8.59 -14.49 -13.90
C LEU A 70 9.77 -13.78 -14.58
N GLU A 71 10.59 -13.05 -13.81
CA GLU A 71 11.87 -12.48 -14.27
C GLU A 71 12.82 -13.60 -14.75
N ARG A 72 13.01 -14.67 -13.96
CA ARG A 72 13.85 -15.81 -14.35
C ARG A 72 13.36 -16.53 -15.61
N LYS A 73 12.05 -16.55 -15.85
CA LYS A 73 11.44 -17.12 -17.06
C LYS A 73 11.44 -16.19 -18.27
N GLY A 74 11.94 -14.95 -18.15
CA GLY A 74 11.92 -13.96 -19.22
C GLY A 74 10.51 -13.47 -19.60
N MET A 75 9.53 -13.66 -18.73
CA MET A 75 8.13 -13.27 -18.95
C MET A 75 7.84 -11.81 -18.61
N ILE A 76 8.81 -11.10 -18.03
CA ILE A 76 8.71 -9.68 -17.63
C ILE A 76 9.91 -8.91 -18.19
N GLU A 77 9.70 -7.66 -18.58
CA GLU A 77 10.77 -6.77 -19.02
C GLU A 77 11.78 -6.55 -17.89
N CYS A 78 13.02 -6.85 -18.21
CA CYS A 78 14.11 -6.88 -17.27
C CYS A 78 15.28 -6.10 -17.87
N ASN A 79 15.14 -4.77 -17.94
CA ASN A 79 16.18 -3.92 -18.52
C ASN A 79 17.42 -3.80 -17.61
N HIS A 80 17.24 -3.98 -16.30
CA HIS A 80 18.29 -3.80 -15.29
C HIS A 80 18.36 -4.92 -14.24
N CYS A 81 17.66 -6.06 -14.41
CA CYS A 81 17.78 -7.11 -13.39
C CYS A 81 19.16 -7.76 -13.47
N THR A 82 20.01 -7.29 -12.58
CA THR A 82 21.11 -8.09 -12.06
C THR A 82 20.44 -9.24 -11.30
N MET A 83 20.62 -10.46 -11.80
CA MET A 83 20.13 -11.69 -11.18
C MET A 83 20.89 -11.95 -9.89
N GLY A 84 20.67 -11.14 -8.85
CA GLY A 84 21.32 -11.30 -7.55
C GLY A 84 22.83 -11.08 -7.55
N GLU A 85 23.41 -10.46 -8.58
CA GLU A 85 24.78 -9.94 -8.48
C GLU A 85 24.71 -8.56 -7.82
N ASP A 86 25.01 -8.53 -6.52
CA ASP A 86 25.26 -7.30 -5.79
C ASP A 86 26.24 -6.45 -6.61
N LYS A 87 25.82 -5.24 -7.02
CA LYS A 87 26.77 -4.25 -7.54
C LYS A 87 27.93 -4.17 -6.55
N ALA A 88 29.17 -4.12 -7.04
CA ALA A 88 30.39 -3.95 -6.22
C ALA A 88 30.34 -2.73 -5.26
N VAL A 89 29.35 -1.84 -5.42
CA VAL A 89 29.04 -0.71 -4.53
C VAL A 89 28.44 -1.17 -3.18
N LEU A 90 27.73 -2.30 -3.12
CA LEU A 90 27.06 -2.79 -1.89
C LEU A 90 27.88 -3.83 -1.12
N THR A 91 28.87 -4.48 -1.74
CA THR A 91 29.69 -5.50 -1.06
C THR A 91 30.53 -4.95 0.10
N ASN A 92 30.79 -3.63 0.12
CA ASN A 92 31.54 -2.94 1.18
C ASN A 92 30.68 -2.01 2.06
N PHE A 93 29.37 -1.95 1.87
CA PHE A 93 28.51 -1.06 2.65
C PHE A 93 27.94 -1.77 3.89
N SER A 94 28.62 -1.64 5.02
CA SER A 94 28.10 -2.14 6.31
C SER A 94 27.14 -1.13 6.94
N ILE A 95 25.85 -1.44 6.97
CA ILE A 95 24.81 -0.66 7.64
C ILE A 95 25.18 -0.45 9.13
N ILE A 96 25.69 -1.49 9.79
CA ILE A 96 26.08 -1.45 11.20
C ILE A 96 27.26 -0.48 11.41
N ALA A 97 28.25 -0.47 10.51
CA ALA A 97 29.37 0.46 10.58
C ALA A 97 28.92 1.92 10.35
N ASP A 98 28.00 2.16 9.40
CA ASP A 98 27.46 3.50 9.13
C ASP A 98 26.62 4.02 10.30
N VAL A 99 25.73 3.18 10.85
CA VAL A 99 24.94 3.51 12.05
C VAL A 99 25.85 3.79 13.24
N LYS A 100 26.88 2.95 13.49
CA LYS A 100 27.85 3.17 14.58
C LYS A 100 28.64 4.46 14.40
N LYS A 101 29.04 4.79 13.16
CA LYS A 101 29.74 6.04 12.83
C LYS A 101 28.84 7.26 13.09
N ARG A 102 27.57 7.22 12.67
CA ARG A 102 26.59 8.28 12.92
C ARG A 102 26.29 8.45 14.40
N PHE A 103 26.11 7.37 15.13
CA PHE A 103 25.84 7.39 16.57
C PHE A 103 27.02 7.96 17.37
N ARG A 104 28.25 7.58 17.01
CA ARG A 104 29.48 8.08 17.67
C ARG A 104 29.74 9.56 17.37
N ASN A 105 29.37 10.03 16.19
CA ASN A 105 29.54 11.44 15.79
C ASN A 105 28.36 12.32 16.23
N TYR A 106 27.28 11.72 16.77
CA TYR A 106 26.12 12.47 17.24
C TYR A 106 26.40 13.08 18.61
N LYS A 107 26.69 14.38 18.62
CA LYS A 107 26.86 15.14 19.87
C LYS A 107 25.48 15.47 20.44
N PHE A 108 25.13 14.83 21.56
CA PHE A 108 23.94 15.15 22.36
C PHE A 108 24.13 16.51 23.07
N THR A 109 24.04 17.59 22.29
CA THR A 109 24.03 18.97 22.80
C THR A 109 22.59 19.47 22.84
N ALA A 110 22.23 20.28 23.84
CA ALA A 110 20.88 20.84 23.97
C ALA A 110 20.37 21.54 22.68
N LYS A 111 21.25 22.25 21.96
CA LYS A 111 20.94 22.84 20.64
C LYS A 111 20.56 21.79 19.59
N ASN A 112 21.35 20.73 19.44
CA ASN A 112 21.06 19.64 18.49
C ASN A 112 19.76 18.92 18.85
N ASN A 113 19.49 18.67 20.14
CA ASN A 113 18.26 18.02 20.56
C ASN A 113 17.01 18.88 20.26
N ILE A 114 17.09 20.20 20.50
CA ILE A 114 16.00 21.12 20.15
C ILE A 114 15.79 21.18 18.64
N GLU A 115 16.86 21.20 17.85
CA GLU A 115 16.78 21.22 16.39
C GLU A 115 16.20 19.92 15.83
N VAL A 116 16.55 18.77 16.42
CA VAL A 116 15.95 17.47 16.07
C VAL A 116 14.49 17.42 16.46
N ILE A 117 14.11 17.84 17.67
CA ILE A 117 12.69 17.89 18.07
C ILE A 117 11.90 18.81 17.15
N LYS A 118 12.43 19.99 16.85
CA LYS A 118 11.79 20.95 15.92
C LYS A 118 11.70 20.39 14.51
N GLY A 119 12.72 19.68 14.04
CA GLY A 119 12.73 18.98 12.75
C GLY A 119 11.68 17.87 12.68
N VAL A 120 11.63 17.00 13.69
CA VAL A 120 10.62 15.94 13.83
C VAL A 120 9.22 16.53 13.90
N PHE A 121 9.01 17.58 14.72
CA PHE A 121 7.70 18.21 14.85
C PHE A 121 7.26 18.88 13.55
N LYS A 122 8.17 19.59 12.85
CA LYS A 122 7.88 20.20 11.55
C LYS A 122 7.56 19.15 10.48
N GLY A 123 8.31 18.04 10.48
CA GLY A 123 8.06 16.90 9.60
C GLY A 123 6.70 16.26 9.85
N SER A 124 6.40 15.91 11.10
CA SER A 124 5.10 15.37 11.52
C SER A 124 3.94 16.32 11.21
N TRP A 125 4.12 17.63 11.43
CA TRP A 125 3.10 18.62 11.13
C TRP A 125 2.81 18.71 9.63
N SER A 126 3.85 18.71 8.80
CA SER A 126 3.70 18.72 7.33
C SER A 126 2.99 17.46 6.84
N LEU A 127 3.34 16.29 7.38
CA LEU A 127 2.72 15.02 7.03
C LEU A 127 1.25 14.99 7.46
N SER A 128 0.96 15.42 8.69
CA SER A 128 -0.40 15.50 9.22
C SER A 128 -1.27 16.45 8.38
N LYS A 129 -0.75 17.64 8.01
CA LYS A 129 -1.47 18.60 7.14
C LYS A 129 -1.82 17.98 5.78
N MET A 130 -0.91 17.22 5.19
CA MET A 130 -1.14 16.54 3.91
C MET A 130 -2.22 15.44 4.04
N VAL A 131 -2.11 14.60 5.07
CA VAL A 131 -3.04 13.47 5.29
C VAL A 131 -4.43 13.97 5.67
N MET A 132 -4.52 14.94 6.58
CA MET A 132 -5.78 15.45 7.13
C MET A 132 -6.71 16.00 6.03
N TRP A 133 -6.18 16.65 5.00
CA TRP A 133 -6.98 17.13 3.87
C TRP A 133 -7.64 15.99 3.10
N TRP A 134 -6.88 14.94 2.76
CA TRP A 134 -7.43 13.76 2.08
C TRP A 134 -8.38 12.95 2.96
N LEU A 135 -8.11 12.88 4.26
CA LEU A 135 -9.01 12.25 5.23
C LEU A 135 -10.36 12.97 5.32
N LEU A 136 -10.36 14.30 5.30
CA LEU A 136 -11.59 15.08 5.28
C LEU A 136 -12.40 14.81 4.02
N ILE A 137 -11.74 14.74 2.86
CA ILE A 137 -12.41 14.38 1.59
C ILE A 137 -12.99 12.95 1.67
N GLY A 138 -12.21 11.98 2.15
CA GLY A 138 -12.68 10.60 2.32
C GLY A 138 -13.85 10.48 3.30
N MET A 139 -13.82 11.22 4.42
CA MET A 139 -14.92 11.29 5.37
C MET A 139 -16.17 11.97 4.80
N LEU A 140 -16.00 13.05 4.03
CA LEU A 140 -17.11 13.70 3.34
C LEU A 140 -17.76 12.74 2.33
N MET A 141 -16.95 12.08 1.49
CA MET A 141 -17.45 11.08 0.54
C MET A 141 -18.14 9.92 1.25
N ALA A 142 -17.59 9.40 2.34
CA ALA A 142 -18.23 8.36 3.15
C ALA A 142 -19.56 8.84 3.77
N SER A 143 -19.62 10.08 4.24
CA SER A 143 -20.84 10.69 4.77
C SER A 143 -21.92 10.87 3.70
N PHE A 144 -21.54 11.33 2.50
CA PHE A 144 -22.45 11.42 1.35
C PHE A 144 -22.93 10.05 0.90
N ALA A 145 -22.01 9.08 0.81
CA ALA A 145 -22.36 7.70 0.48
C ALA A 145 -23.39 7.15 1.48
N ARG A 146 -23.20 7.34 2.78
CA ARG A 146 -24.20 6.97 3.79
C ARG A 146 -25.53 7.71 3.61
N ALA A 147 -25.51 9.01 3.35
CA ALA A 147 -26.73 9.81 3.29
C ALA A 147 -27.59 9.49 2.05
N TYR A 148 -26.98 9.15 0.92
CA TYR A 148 -27.67 8.94 -0.34
C TYR A 148 -27.83 7.47 -0.74
N ILE A 149 -26.97 6.55 -0.25
CA ILE A 149 -27.04 5.13 -0.59
C ILE A 149 -27.72 4.37 0.56
N PRO A 150 -28.94 3.85 0.36
CA PRO A 150 -29.66 3.12 1.41
C PRO A 150 -28.96 1.81 1.78
N GLU A 151 -29.02 1.46 3.07
CA GLU A 151 -28.29 0.33 3.67
C GLU A 151 -28.58 -1.03 2.99
N HIS A 152 -29.80 -1.23 2.47
CA HIS A 152 -30.16 -2.46 1.76
C HIS A 152 -29.34 -2.66 0.47
N LEU A 153 -28.93 -1.58 -0.20
CA LEU A 153 -28.06 -1.67 -1.38
C LEU A 153 -26.64 -2.05 -0.99
N PHE A 154 -26.11 -1.53 0.12
CA PHE A 154 -24.82 -1.96 0.65
C PHE A 154 -24.83 -3.44 1.02
N MET A 155 -25.87 -3.93 1.67
CA MET A 155 -25.98 -5.35 2.02
C MET A 155 -26.16 -6.26 0.81
N THR A 156 -26.94 -5.83 -0.19
CA THR A 156 -27.21 -6.63 -1.39
C THR A 156 -26.00 -6.71 -2.32
N TYR A 157 -25.30 -5.59 -2.52
CA TYR A 157 -24.21 -5.48 -3.50
C TYR A 157 -22.80 -5.51 -2.88
N MET A 158 -22.64 -5.19 -1.60
CA MET A 158 -21.36 -5.21 -0.88
C MET A 158 -21.44 -6.01 0.42
N GLY A 159 -22.38 -6.96 0.50
CA GLY A 159 -22.47 -7.89 1.63
C GLY A 159 -21.36 -8.95 1.62
N PRO A 160 -21.34 -9.85 2.64
CA PRO A 160 -20.33 -10.88 2.84
C PRO A 160 -20.48 -12.07 1.87
N THR A 161 -20.77 -11.81 0.60
CA THR A 161 -20.93 -12.82 -0.45
C THR A 161 -19.80 -12.71 -1.47
N PHE A 162 -19.55 -13.78 -2.22
CA PHE A 162 -18.53 -13.75 -3.28
C PHE A 162 -18.85 -12.68 -4.35
N LEU A 163 -20.12 -12.52 -4.69
CA LEU A 163 -20.55 -11.46 -5.62
C LEU A 163 -20.33 -10.06 -5.01
N GLY A 164 -20.55 -9.91 -3.70
CA GLY A 164 -20.25 -8.68 -2.97
C GLY A 164 -18.77 -8.29 -3.05
N LEU A 165 -17.86 -9.25 -2.88
CA LEU A 165 -16.41 -9.02 -3.00
C LEU A 165 -16.02 -8.50 -4.40
N LEU A 166 -16.59 -9.08 -5.46
CA LEU A 166 -16.33 -8.66 -6.85
C LEU A 166 -16.87 -7.27 -7.14
N VAL A 167 -18.08 -6.97 -6.68
CA VAL A 167 -18.70 -5.66 -6.85
C VAL A 167 -17.92 -4.59 -6.08
N THR A 168 -17.50 -4.89 -4.84
CA THR A 168 -16.64 -3.99 -4.07
C THR A 168 -15.32 -3.72 -4.77
N LEU A 169 -14.67 -4.74 -5.33
CA LEU A 169 -13.45 -4.57 -6.11
C LEU A 169 -13.69 -3.65 -7.32
N PHE A 170 -14.75 -3.89 -8.09
CA PHE A 170 -15.09 -3.09 -9.27
C PHE A 170 -15.30 -1.61 -8.93
N PHE A 171 -16.09 -1.31 -7.90
CA PHE A 171 -16.30 0.07 -7.46
C PHE A 171 -15.02 0.70 -6.89
N ALA A 172 -14.21 -0.07 -6.15
CA ALA A 172 -12.95 0.43 -5.61
C ALA A 172 -11.97 0.82 -6.73
N THR A 173 -11.90 0.03 -7.80
CA THR A 173 -11.10 0.35 -8.99
C THR A 173 -11.57 1.63 -9.69
N ILE A 174 -12.89 1.90 -9.73
CA ILE A 174 -13.42 3.11 -10.38
C ILE A 174 -13.26 4.36 -9.52
N ILE A 175 -13.52 4.26 -8.22
CA ILE A 175 -13.56 5.43 -7.32
C ILE A 175 -12.14 5.96 -7.05
N GLU A 176 -11.11 5.13 -7.25
CA GLU A 176 -9.68 5.43 -7.10
C GLU A 176 -9.37 6.55 -6.10
N VAL A 177 -9.20 6.17 -4.83
CA VAL A 177 -8.81 7.10 -3.77
C VAL A 177 -7.47 6.63 -3.20
N CYS A 178 -6.58 7.59 -2.89
CA CYS A 178 -5.39 7.33 -2.08
C CYS A 178 -5.74 6.48 -0.84
N SER A 179 -4.80 5.61 -0.44
CA SER A 179 -4.94 4.70 0.72
C SER A 179 -5.46 5.40 2.00
N GLU A 180 -5.04 6.64 2.25
CA GLU A 180 -5.53 7.43 3.37
C GLU A 180 -7.03 7.79 3.23
N GLY A 181 -7.47 8.22 2.05
CA GLY A 181 -8.86 8.61 1.79
C GLY A 181 -9.82 7.43 1.62
N SER A 182 -9.33 6.25 1.20
CA SER A 182 -10.15 5.04 1.08
C SER A 182 -10.47 4.39 2.43
N SER A 183 -9.70 4.70 3.48
CA SER A 183 -9.86 4.07 4.79
C SER A 183 -11.16 4.43 5.54
N PRO A 184 -11.60 5.71 5.62
CA PRO A 184 -12.92 6.04 6.16
C PRO A 184 -14.07 5.38 5.38
N LEU A 185 -13.96 5.30 4.06
CA LEU A 185 -14.98 4.68 3.21
C LEU A 185 -15.02 3.15 3.37
N ALA A 186 -13.85 2.51 3.47
CA ALA A 186 -13.75 1.09 3.79
C ALA A 186 -14.35 0.78 5.17
N PHE A 187 -14.10 1.62 6.17
CA PHE A 187 -14.69 1.47 7.49
C PHE A 187 -16.21 1.64 7.46
N GLU A 188 -16.72 2.55 6.61
CA GLU A 188 -18.14 2.71 6.41
C GLU A 188 -18.80 1.45 5.84
N ILE A 189 -18.19 0.84 4.82
CA ILE A 189 -18.63 -0.44 4.27
C ILE A 189 -18.67 -1.50 5.38
N PHE A 190 -17.63 -1.60 6.20
CA PHE A 190 -17.58 -2.57 7.31
C PHE A 190 -18.71 -2.31 8.32
N ARG A 191 -18.95 -1.04 8.65
CA ARG A 191 -19.96 -0.66 9.65
C ARG A 191 -21.38 -0.93 9.18
N GLN A 192 -21.67 -0.75 7.89
CA GLN A 192 -22.99 -1.00 7.33
C GLN A 192 -23.22 -2.48 7.01
N THR A 193 -22.19 -3.19 6.56
CA THR A 193 -22.35 -4.56 6.02
C THR A 193 -21.92 -5.67 6.97
N GLY A 194 -21.11 -5.33 7.97
CA GLY A 194 -20.40 -6.31 8.81
C GLY A 194 -19.32 -7.11 8.05
N ALA A 195 -19.17 -6.91 6.74
CA ALA A 195 -18.29 -7.71 5.89
C ALA A 195 -16.85 -7.16 5.92
N PHE A 196 -16.03 -7.70 6.83
CA PHE A 196 -14.63 -7.27 6.98
C PHE A 196 -13.79 -7.50 5.71
N GLY A 197 -14.07 -8.58 4.98
CA GLY A 197 -13.41 -8.90 3.72
C GLY A 197 -13.66 -7.87 2.63
N ASN A 198 -14.87 -7.32 2.53
CA ASN A 198 -15.20 -6.31 1.52
C ASN A 198 -14.43 -5.01 1.78
N SER A 199 -14.33 -4.60 3.04
CA SER A 199 -13.50 -3.45 3.42
C SER A 199 -12.02 -3.67 3.15
N PHE A 200 -11.52 -4.88 3.39
CA PHE A 200 -10.15 -5.24 3.02
C PHE A 200 -9.92 -5.18 1.50
N ILE A 201 -10.85 -5.70 0.69
CA ILE A 201 -10.77 -5.60 -0.77
C ILE A 201 -10.77 -4.15 -1.22
N PHE A 202 -11.69 -3.33 -0.68
CA PHE A 202 -11.77 -1.91 -1.03
C PHE A 202 -10.45 -1.18 -0.76
N LEU A 203 -9.81 -1.49 0.36
CA LEU A 203 -8.51 -0.96 0.73
C LEU A 203 -7.40 -1.42 -0.21
N MET A 204 -7.32 -2.71 -0.51
CA MET A 204 -6.23 -3.29 -1.32
C MET A 204 -6.35 -3.02 -2.81
N ALA A 205 -7.57 -2.83 -3.32
CA ALA A 205 -7.83 -2.57 -4.74
C ALA A 205 -7.06 -1.34 -5.25
N GLY A 206 -6.90 -0.30 -4.42
CA GLY A 206 -6.21 0.93 -4.80
C GLY A 206 -4.71 0.76 -5.08
N VAL A 207 -4.05 -0.31 -4.63
CA VAL A 207 -2.62 -0.57 -4.93
C VAL A 207 -2.45 -1.69 -5.97
N ALA A 208 -3.54 -2.39 -6.29
CA ALA A 208 -3.54 -3.53 -7.21
C ALA A 208 -4.09 -3.15 -8.59
N THR A 209 -5.00 -2.18 -8.65
CA THR A 209 -5.82 -1.87 -9.85
C THR A 209 -5.83 -0.39 -10.23
N ASP A 210 -5.02 0.44 -9.57
CA ASP A 210 -4.89 1.87 -9.89
C ASP A 210 -4.30 2.04 -11.30
N TYR A 211 -5.03 2.75 -12.17
CA TYR A 211 -4.65 2.89 -13.57
C TYR A 211 -3.42 3.80 -13.74
N THR A 212 -3.19 4.72 -12.81
CA THR A 212 -2.00 5.58 -12.78
C THR A 212 -0.76 4.78 -12.40
N GLU A 213 -0.86 3.89 -11.39
CA GLU A 213 0.22 2.98 -11.01
C GLU A 213 0.59 2.03 -12.14
N ILE A 214 -0.42 1.36 -12.71
CA ILE A 214 -0.23 0.44 -13.84
C ILE A 214 0.38 1.18 -15.05
N GLY A 215 -0.10 2.39 -15.37
CA GLY A 215 0.43 3.20 -16.46
C GLY A 215 1.88 3.63 -16.25
N LEU A 216 2.25 4.02 -15.03
CA LEU A 216 3.60 4.44 -14.68
C LEU A 216 4.59 3.25 -14.63
N ILE A 217 4.16 2.09 -14.12
CA ILE A 217 4.93 0.85 -14.22
C ILE A 217 5.11 0.46 -15.69
N GLY A 218 4.05 0.57 -16.49
CA GLY A 218 4.07 0.22 -17.91
C GLY A 218 5.04 1.06 -18.74
N SER A 219 5.14 2.35 -18.41
CA SER A 219 6.02 3.30 -19.10
C SER A 219 7.47 3.31 -18.59
N ASN A 220 7.71 3.02 -17.31
CA ASN A 220 9.06 3.07 -16.72
C ASN A 220 9.74 1.70 -16.63
N ILE A 221 8.97 0.64 -16.35
CA ILE A 221 9.49 -0.72 -16.14
C ILE A 221 9.23 -1.57 -17.38
N GLY A 222 7.96 -1.74 -17.75
CA GLY A 222 7.55 -2.54 -18.91
C GLY A 222 6.08 -2.92 -18.90
N LYS A 223 5.52 -3.18 -20.08
CA LYS A 223 4.08 -3.45 -20.25
C LYS A 223 3.68 -4.80 -19.65
N LYS A 224 4.52 -5.82 -19.77
CA LYS A 224 4.24 -7.12 -19.13
C LYS A 224 4.31 -6.97 -17.61
N ALA A 225 5.32 -6.26 -17.08
CA ALA A 225 5.41 -5.97 -15.64
C ALA A 225 4.13 -5.32 -15.08
N ALA A 226 3.58 -4.35 -15.81
CA ALA A 226 2.34 -3.67 -15.43
C ALA A 226 1.10 -4.56 -15.50
N LEU A 227 0.96 -5.38 -16.54
CA LEU A 227 -0.19 -6.27 -16.71
C LEU A 227 -0.20 -7.40 -15.67
N TRP A 228 0.96 -7.94 -15.33
CA TRP A 228 1.09 -9.01 -14.34
C TRP A 228 0.66 -8.58 -12.93
N LEU A 229 0.68 -7.27 -12.63
CA LEU A 229 0.41 -6.75 -11.29
C LEU A 229 -1.01 -7.07 -10.84
N PRO A 230 -2.08 -6.62 -11.54
CA PRO A 230 -3.45 -6.98 -11.18
C PRO A 230 -3.70 -8.48 -11.35
N VAL A 231 -3.13 -9.13 -12.37
CA VAL A 231 -3.32 -10.57 -12.63
C VAL A 231 -2.86 -11.42 -11.44
N ILE A 232 -1.79 -11.02 -10.76
CA ILE A 232 -1.25 -11.74 -9.61
C ILE A 232 -1.91 -11.30 -8.31
N THR A 233 -2.12 -10.00 -8.12
CA THR A 233 -2.57 -9.43 -6.83
C THR A 233 -4.07 -9.58 -6.62
N VAL A 234 -4.91 -9.40 -7.65
CA VAL A 234 -6.37 -9.47 -7.53
C VAL A 234 -6.85 -10.84 -7.02
N PRO A 235 -6.38 -11.99 -7.53
CA PRO A 235 -6.76 -13.28 -6.98
C PRO A 235 -6.37 -13.45 -5.51
N GLN A 236 -5.18 -12.99 -5.12
CA GLN A 236 -4.73 -13.06 -3.72
C GLN A 236 -5.64 -12.22 -2.79
N ILE A 237 -5.99 -11.01 -3.23
CA ILE A 237 -6.89 -10.11 -2.51
C ILE A 237 -8.29 -10.72 -2.38
N LEU A 238 -8.82 -11.33 -3.44
CA LEU A 238 -10.12 -12.00 -3.42
C LEU A 238 -10.13 -13.21 -2.48
N ILE A 239 -9.08 -14.05 -2.53
CA ILE A 239 -8.95 -15.21 -1.65
C ILE A 239 -8.91 -14.78 -0.18
N LEU A 240 -8.09 -13.79 0.15
CA LEU A 240 -7.98 -13.28 1.53
C LEU A 240 -9.25 -12.57 1.98
N GLY A 241 -9.89 -11.78 1.11
CA GLY A 241 -11.18 -11.16 1.38
C GLY A 241 -12.30 -12.17 1.64
N TYR A 242 -12.34 -13.26 0.86
CA TYR A 242 -13.26 -14.36 1.11
C TYR A 242 -12.98 -15.07 2.44
N LEU A 243 -11.72 -15.34 2.76
CA LEU A 243 -11.34 -15.92 4.05
C LEU A 243 -11.76 -15.02 5.21
N PHE A 244 -11.58 -13.71 5.07
CA PHE A 244 -11.99 -12.73 6.07
C PHE A 244 -13.49 -12.68 6.29
N ASN A 245 -14.32 -12.72 5.25
CA ASN A 245 -15.78 -12.75 5.43
C ASN A 245 -16.29 -14.02 6.13
N ASN A 246 -15.54 -15.13 6.06
CA ASN A 246 -15.92 -16.37 6.75
C ASN A 246 -15.38 -16.45 8.18
N LEU A 247 -14.31 -15.73 8.51
CA LEU A 247 -13.58 -15.86 9.77
C LEU A 247 -13.83 -14.70 10.76
N LEU A 248 -14.16 -13.49 10.28
CA LEU A 248 -14.12 -12.23 11.02
C LEU A 248 -15.36 -11.34 10.83
#